data_AF-A0A9K3PZ18-F1
#
_entry.id   AF-A0A9K3PZ18-F1
#
_cell.length_a   1.000
_cell.length_b   1.000
_cell.length_c   1.000
_cell.angle_alpha   90.00
_cell.angle_beta   90.00
_cell.angle_gamma   90.00
#
_symmetry.space_group_name_H-M   'P 1'
#
loop_
_entity.id
_entity.type
_entity.pdbx_description
1 polymer ?
#
loop_
_entity_poly.entity_id
_entity_poly.type
_entity_poly.pdbx_seq_one_letter_code
_entity_poly.pdbx_strand_id
1 'polypeptide(L)'
;MDVAPPHVADAAAQAHLDTAVDVAGPASVRAARSSKRLNIARTFHANDIITESELGEHECFHVACALPNAGPAAAAAAVPGVPPWFAQAMQLSLAPIQAQLQPMQAQLAQLQPMQEQLNNMEAWQLNSEARQLNSVANYKSDPLRGMTNAAGHMFPQFPNTLGELLAMNGVQMTAFLNHYGLGVPVSNETKLYRIQKFIGMRIS
;
A
#
# COMPACT_ATOMS: atom_id res chain seq x y z
N MET A 1 0.66 9.71 37.85
CA MET A 1 1.74 10.49 38.47
C MET A 1 1.48 11.94 38.11
N ASP A 2 1.30 12.81 39.10
CA ASP A 2 1.18 14.26 38.86
C ASP A 2 2.59 14.79 38.58
N VAL A 3 2.86 15.14 37.32
CA VAL A 3 4.11 15.78 36.91
C VAL A 3 4.04 17.22 37.38
N ALA A 4 4.98 17.65 38.22
CA ALA A 4 5.06 19.03 38.67
C ALA A 4 5.42 19.95 37.49
N PRO A 5 4.84 21.17 37.42
CA PRO A 5 5.18 22.12 36.37
C PRO A 5 6.64 22.60 36.50
N PRO A 6 7.35 22.80 35.37
CA PRO A 6 8.74 23.26 35.36
C PRO A 6 8.86 24.72 35.82
N HIS A 7 10.01 25.04 36.40
CA HIS A 7 10.31 26.33 37.03
C HIS A 7 11.19 27.18 36.11
N VAL A 8 10.92 28.48 36.06
CA VAL A 8 11.71 29.50 35.34
C VAL A 8 12.44 30.39 36.35
N ALA A 9 13.71 30.70 36.10
CA ALA A 9 14.55 31.48 37.00
C ALA A 9 14.00 32.90 37.27
N ASP A 10 13.33 33.51 36.28
CA ASP A 10 12.65 34.79 36.43
C ASP A 10 11.32 34.65 37.22
N ALA A 11 11.27 35.30 38.39
CA ALA A 11 10.14 35.20 39.32
C ALA A 11 8.83 35.83 38.77
N ALA A 12 8.93 36.85 37.90
CA ALA A 12 7.75 37.47 37.31
C ALA A 12 7.17 36.57 36.20
N ALA A 13 8.03 35.98 35.37
CA ALA A 13 7.64 34.99 34.38
C ALA A 13 7.04 33.74 35.04
N GLN A 14 7.65 33.26 36.13
CA GLN A 14 7.15 32.11 36.91
C GLN A 14 5.75 32.38 37.46
N ALA A 15 5.49 33.55 38.06
CA ALA A 15 4.17 33.91 38.57
C ALA A 15 3.10 33.91 37.46
N HIS A 16 3.42 34.42 36.27
CA HIS A 16 2.54 34.39 35.10
C HIS A 16 2.29 32.94 34.61
N LEU A 17 3.31 32.10 34.60
CA LEU A 17 3.19 30.70 34.20
C LEU A 17 2.35 29.89 35.20
N ASP A 18 2.43 30.22 36.50
CA ASP A 18 1.71 29.54 37.57
C ASP A 18 0.23 29.89 37.60
N THR A 19 -0.17 31.09 37.16
CA THR A 19 -1.60 31.40 36.91
C THR A 19 -2.23 30.55 35.80
N ALA A 20 -1.43 29.89 34.96
CA ALA A 20 -1.91 28.97 33.94
C ALA A 20 -2.10 27.52 34.45
N VAL A 21 -1.71 27.22 35.69
CA VAL A 21 -1.71 25.87 36.27
C VAL A 21 -2.62 25.82 37.48
N ASP A 22 -3.87 25.38 37.29
CA ASP A 22 -4.62 24.76 38.37
C ASP A 22 -4.48 23.23 38.22
N VAL A 23 -3.98 22.56 39.25
CA VAL A 23 -3.36 21.21 39.14
C VAL A 23 -4.40 20.07 39.10
N ALA A 24 -5.68 20.34 39.35
CA ALA A 24 -6.71 19.29 39.37
C ALA A 24 -7.56 19.25 38.08
N GLY A 25 -7.63 18.07 37.45
CA GLY A 25 -8.56 17.81 36.34
C GLY A 25 -8.27 16.57 35.49
N PRO A 26 -9.23 16.11 34.67
CA PRO A 26 -9.06 15.00 33.72
C PRO A 26 -8.00 15.30 32.66
N ALA A 27 -7.50 14.27 31.96
CA ALA A 27 -6.34 14.37 31.04
C ALA A 27 -6.49 15.45 29.96
N SER A 28 -7.69 15.63 29.41
CA SER A 28 -8.00 16.69 28.43
C SER A 28 -7.80 18.10 29.00
N VAL A 29 -8.14 18.31 30.27
CA VAL A 29 -7.97 19.59 30.97
C VAL A 29 -6.47 19.86 31.25
N ARG A 30 -5.70 18.82 31.56
CA ARG A 30 -4.24 18.93 31.73
C ARG A 30 -3.51 19.23 30.41
N ALA A 31 -3.92 18.59 29.32
CA ALA A 31 -3.39 18.86 27.98
C ALA A 31 -3.68 20.31 27.55
N ALA A 32 -4.92 20.78 27.68
CA ALA A 32 -5.30 22.15 27.31
C ALA A 32 -4.58 23.22 28.16
N ARG A 33 -4.39 22.97 29.45
CA ARG A 33 -3.69 23.89 30.37
C ARG A 33 -2.18 23.93 30.13
N SER A 34 -1.57 22.78 29.88
CA SER A 34 -0.15 22.73 29.51
C SER A 34 0.11 23.39 28.15
N SER A 35 -0.82 23.32 27.18
CA SER A 35 -0.74 24.11 25.94
C SER A 35 -0.75 25.62 26.23
N LYS A 36 -1.60 26.07 27.17
CA LYS A 36 -1.66 27.49 27.57
C LYS A 36 -0.34 27.94 28.21
N ARG A 37 0.22 27.16 29.15
CA ARG A 37 1.52 27.43 29.78
C ARG A 37 2.64 27.47 28.73
N LEU A 38 2.64 26.55 27.77
CA LEU A 38 3.62 26.53 26.68
C LEU A 38 3.53 27.77 25.78
N ASN A 39 2.33 28.22 25.43
CA ASN A 39 2.19 29.43 24.61
C ASN A 39 2.70 30.69 25.34
N ILE A 40 2.49 30.77 26.65
CA ILE A 40 3.05 31.83 27.48
C ILE A 40 4.58 31.73 27.54
N ALA A 41 5.14 30.54 27.75
CA ALA A 41 6.58 30.31 27.75
C ALA A 41 7.23 30.69 26.41
N ARG A 42 6.61 30.33 25.27
CA ARG A 42 7.06 30.75 23.93
C ARG A 42 7.05 32.27 23.77
N THR A 43 6.08 32.94 24.35
CA THR A 43 5.99 34.40 24.33
C THR A 43 7.10 35.02 25.18
N PHE A 44 7.43 34.44 26.34
CA PHE A 44 8.55 34.90 27.15
C PHE A 44 9.91 34.61 26.51
N HIS A 45 10.06 33.48 25.82
CA HIS A 45 11.28 33.18 25.07
C HIS A 45 11.48 34.16 23.90
N ALA A 46 10.41 34.50 23.17
CA ALA A 46 10.46 35.49 22.11
C ALA A 46 10.82 36.91 22.59
N ASN A 47 10.72 37.17 23.90
CA ASN A 47 11.11 38.44 24.53
C ASN A 47 12.43 38.32 25.31
N ASP A 48 13.19 37.23 25.12
CA ASP A 48 14.46 36.93 25.82
C ASP A 48 14.36 36.90 27.36
N ILE A 49 13.16 36.62 27.90
CA ILE A 49 12.90 36.55 29.35
C ILE A 49 13.25 35.16 29.89
N ILE A 50 13.09 34.11 29.06
CA ILE A 50 13.45 32.74 29.42
C ILE A 50 14.42 32.15 28.40
N THR A 51 15.33 31.34 28.90
CA THR A 51 16.32 30.63 28.10
C THR A 51 15.67 29.54 27.23
N GLU A 52 16.36 29.15 26.16
CA GLU A 52 15.94 28.03 25.31
C GLU A 52 15.82 26.72 26.10
N SER A 53 16.68 26.52 27.11
CA SER A 53 16.58 25.38 28.04
C SER A 53 15.29 25.39 28.85
N GLU A 54 14.89 26.55 29.40
CA GLU A 54 13.64 26.67 30.17
C GLU A 54 12.41 26.48 29.28
N LEU A 55 12.45 26.98 28.04
CA LEU A 55 11.39 26.72 27.06
C LEU A 55 11.27 25.22 26.75
N GLY A 56 12.40 24.53 26.59
CA GLY A 56 12.44 23.08 26.37
C GLY A 56 11.78 22.29 27.51
N GLU A 57 11.92 22.73 28.76
CA GLU A 57 11.24 22.12 29.91
C GLU A 57 9.71 22.28 29.84
N HIS A 58 9.22 23.44 29.38
CA HIS A 58 7.80 23.67 29.18
C HIS A 58 7.21 22.84 28.02
N GLU A 59 7.97 22.64 26.94
CA GLU A 59 7.57 21.75 25.84
C GLU A 59 7.49 20.30 26.31
N CYS A 60 8.46 19.85 27.10
CA CYS A 60 8.44 18.52 27.74
C CYS A 60 7.21 18.34 28.64
N PHE A 61 6.88 19.34 29.47
CA PHE A 61 5.72 19.30 30.34
C PHE A 61 4.40 19.19 29.56
N HIS A 62 4.29 19.89 28.42
CA HIS A 62 3.13 19.80 27.55
C HIS A 62 2.94 18.40 26.96
N VAL A 63 4.02 17.79 26.46
CA VAL A 63 3.99 16.42 25.93
C VAL A 63 3.62 15.41 27.01
N ALA A 64 4.20 15.53 28.21
CA ALA A 64 3.89 14.65 29.34
C ALA A 64 2.42 14.74 29.79
N CYS A 65 1.84 15.94 29.74
CA CYS A 65 0.44 16.17 30.08
C CYS A 65 -0.53 15.72 28.97
N ALA A 66 -0.09 15.68 27.71
CA ALA A 66 -0.88 15.27 26.54
C ALA A 66 -0.95 13.75 26.34
N LEU A 67 -0.09 12.96 27.00
CA LEU A 67 -0.06 11.50 26.90
C LEU A 67 -0.84 10.85 28.07
N PRO A 68 -2.05 10.29 27.84
CA PRO A 68 -2.69 9.45 28.84
C PRO A 68 -2.04 8.05 28.79
N ASN A 69 -1.31 7.66 29.84
CA ASN A 69 -0.74 6.32 30.07
C ASN A 69 0.41 5.85 29.16
N ALA A 70 1.54 6.57 29.14
CA ALA A 70 2.81 5.91 28.82
C ALA A 70 3.38 5.28 30.10
N GLY A 71 3.30 3.94 30.21
CA GLY A 71 4.01 3.19 31.25
C GLY A 71 5.54 3.39 31.17
N PRO A 72 6.30 2.93 32.18
CA PRO A 72 7.73 3.20 32.27
C PRO A 72 8.50 2.42 31.20
N ALA A 73 8.71 3.01 30.03
CA ALA A 73 9.63 2.51 29.01
C ALA A 73 10.93 3.33 29.02
N ALA A 74 11.51 3.54 30.20
CA ALA A 74 12.82 4.17 30.35
C ALA A 74 13.90 3.09 30.45
N ALA A 75 14.49 2.71 29.32
CA ALA A 75 15.88 2.22 29.23
C ALA A 75 16.26 1.96 27.76
N ALA A 76 16.55 3.01 27.00
CA ALA A 76 17.30 2.88 25.74
C ALA A 76 18.62 3.64 25.86
N ALA A 77 19.68 2.84 25.94
CA ALA A 77 21.12 3.10 25.88
C ALA A 77 21.59 4.55 25.65
N ALA A 78 22.40 5.00 26.60
CA ALA A 78 23.16 6.24 26.58
C ALA A 78 24.18 6.28 25.42
N VAL A 79 23.94 7.20 24.47
CA VAL A 79 24.99 7.80 23.63
C VAL A 79 25.53 9.00 24.41
N PRO A 80 26.85 9.15 24.63
CA PRO A 80 27.40 10.26 25.40
C PRO A 80 27.07 11.59 24.72
N GLY A 81 26.40 12.50 25.43
CA GLY A 81 26.01 13.83 24.94
C GLY A 81 24.59 13.93 24.39
N VAL A 82 23.85 12.83 24.29
CA VAL A 82 22.44 12.84 23.88
C VAL A 82 21.56 12.61 25.11
N PRO A 83 20.66 13.54 25.46
CA PRO A 83 19.78 13.36 26.61
C PRO A 83 18.93 12.08 26.47
N PRO A 84 18.71 11.31 27.55
CA PRO A 84 17.96 10.05 27.51
C PRO A 84 16.51 10.20 26.99
N TRP A 85 15.95 11.42 27.04
CA TRP A 85 14.65 11.73 26.47
C TRP A 85 14.65 11.84 24.94
N PHE A 86 15.79 12.13 24.30
CA PHE A 86 15.90 12.27 22.83
C PHE A 86 15.72 10.91 22.14
N ALA A 87 16.22 9.83 22.74
CA ALA A 87 15.98 8.47 22.25
C ALA A 87 14.49 8.12 22.29
N GLN A 88 13.79 8.47 23.38
CA GLN A 88 12.33 8.28 23.49
C GLN A 88 11.55 9.17 22.51
N ALA A 89 11.94 10.44 22.35
CA ALA A 89 11.32 11.36 21.40
C ALA A 89 11.50 10.87 19.95
N MET A 90 12.69 10.39 19.58
CA MET A 90 12.90 9.77 18.27
C MET A 90 12.05 8.51 18.09
N GLN A 91 12.02 7.62 19.08
CA GLN A 91 11.27 6.37 19.01
C GLN A 91 9.75 6.61 18.91
N LEU A 92 9.25 7.65 19.59
CA LEU A 92 7.87 8.14 19.50
C LEU A 92 7.57 8.87 18.18
N SER A 93 8.55 9.52 17.55
CA SER A 93 8.37 10.12 16.21
C SER A 93 8.35 9.07 15.09
N LEU A 94 9.09 7.97 15.27
CA LEU A 94 9.18 6.87 14.30
C LEU A 94 7.98 5.91 14.39
N ALA A 95 7.37 5.75 15.57
CA ALA A 95 6.21 4.88 15.76
C ALA A 95 4.99 5.21 14.87
N PRO A 96 4.51 6.47 14.75
CA PRO A 96 3.41 6.80 13.86
C PRO A 96 3.80 6.71 12.38
N ILE A 97 5.07 6.97 12.03
CA ILE A 97 5.57 6.79 10.66
C ILE A 97 5.59 5.30 10.28
N GLN A 98 6.06 4.43 11.17
CA GLN A 98 6.02 2.98 10.97
C GLN A 98 4.57 2.45 10.93
N ALA A 99 3.68 3.00 11.75
CA ALA A 99 2.26 2.66 11.76
C ALA A 99 1.51 3.15 10.50
N GLN A 100 1.96 4.23 9.84
CA GLN A 100 1.45 4.65 8.54
C GLN A 100 2.06 3.88 7.37
N LEU A 101 3.29 3.39 7.49
CA LEU A 101 3.94 2.59 6.47
C LEU A 101 3.31 1.20 6.32
N GLN A 102 2.82 0.58 7.40
CA GLN A 102 2.16 -0.72 7.33
C GLN A 102 0.89 -0.76 6.45
N PRO A 103 -0.10 0.13 6.60
CA PRO A 103 -1.26 0.15 5.72
C PRO A 103 -0.90 0.54 4.28
N MET A 104 0.13 1.37 4.08
CA MET A 104 0.60 1.72 2.73
C MET A 104 1.30 0.55 2.04
N GLN A 105 2.09 -0.24 2.77
CA GLN A 105 2.66 -1.50 2.27
C GLN A 105 1.56 -2.53 1.97
N ALA A 106 0.53 -2.61 2.81
CA ALA A 106 -0.63 -3.47 2.57
C ALA A 106 -1.43 -3.03 1.32
N GLN A 107 -1.57 -1.72 1.07
CA GLN A 107 -2.18 -1.19 -0.16
C GLN A 107 -1.32 -1.47 -1.39
N LEU A 108 0.00 -1.31 -1.30
CA LEU A 108 0.91 -1.67 -2.41
C LEU A 108 0.85 -3.18 -2.73
N ALA A 109 0.75 -4.03 -1.70
CA ALA A 109 0.55 -5.47 -1.89
C ALA A 109 -0.80 -5.81 -2.54
N GLN A 110 -1.82 -4.95 -2.40
CA GLN A 110 -3.11 -5.11 -3.09
C GLN A 110 -3.11 -4.59 -4.54
N LEU A 111 -2.16 -3.73 -4.92
CA LEU A 111 -2.07 -3.21 -6.30
C LEU A 111 -1.49 -4.23 -7.29
N GLN A 112 -0.56 -5.08 -6.85
CA GLN A 112 0.00 -6.15 -7.70
C GLN A 112 -1.06 -7.12 -8.25
N PRO A 113 -1.94 -7.74 -7.43
CA PRO A 113 -2.97 -8.63 -7.96
C PRO A 113 -4.00 -7.90 -8.82
N MET A 114 -4.22 -6.60 -8.58
CA MET A 114 -5.11 -5.79 -9.42
C MET A 114 -4.53 -5.55 -10.81
N GLN A 115 -3.22 -5.34 -10.93
CA GLN A 115 -2.55 -5.17 -12.22
C GLN A 115 -2.55 -6.47 -13.03
N GLU A 116 -2.30 -7.62 -12.37
CA GLU A 116 -2.44 -8.93 -13.00
C GLU A 116 -3.90 -9.21 -13.42
N GLN A 117 -4.87 -8.82 -12.61
CA GLN A 117 -6.29 -8.97 -12.95
C GLN A 117 -6.69 -8.12 -14.17
N LEU A 118 -6.17 -6.89 -14.28
CA LEU A 118 -6.41 -6.04 -15.45
C LEU A 118 -5.81 -6.63 -16.73
N ASN A 119 -4.57 -7.12 -16.67
CA ASN A 119 -3.92 -7.78 -17.81
C ASN A 119 -4.69 -9.04 -18.25
N ASN A 120 -5.19 -9.82 -17.30
CA ASN A 120 -6.02 -10.99 -17.59
C ASN A 120 -7.37 -10.61 -18.22
N MET A 121 -7.98 -9.50 -17.77
CA MET A 121 -9.22 -8.99 -18.36
C MET A 121 -9.03 -8.51 -19.79
N GLU A 122 -7.95 -7.78 -20.08
CA GLU A 122 -7.64 -7.30 -21.43
C GLU A 122 -7.40 -8.48 -22.39
N ALA A 123 -6.60 -9.47 -21.97
CA ALA A 123 -6.38 -10.69 -22.75
C ALA A 123 -7.68 -11.48 -22.98
N TRP A 124 -8.56 -11.54 -21.98
CA TRP A 124 -9.88 -12.17 -22.12
C TRP A 124 -10.76 -11.44 -23.13
N GLN A 125 -10.77 -10.11 -23.10
CA GLN A 125 -11.58 -9.29 -24.01
C GLN A 125 -11.11 -9.46 -25.46
N LEU A 126 -9.80 -9.38 -25.72
CA LEU A 126 -9.23 -9.60 -27.06
C LEU A 126 -9.55 -11.00 -27.59
N ASN A 127 -9.44 -12.02 -26.74
CA ASN A 127 -9.78 -13.39 -27.10
C ASN A 127 -11.28 -13.58 -27.34
N SER A 128 -12.15 -12.86 -26.63
CA SER A 128 -13.60 -12.87 -26.83
C SER A 128 -13.96 -12.29 -28.21
N GLU A 129 -13.37 -11.15 -28.56
CA GLU A 129 -13.54 -10.52 -29.88
C GLU A 129 -13.02 -11.44 -31.00
N ALA A 130 -11.83 -12.02 -30.84
CA ALA A 130 -11.27 -12.97 -31.79
C ALA A 130 -12.21 -14.18 -32.00
N ARG A 131 -12.80 -14.72 -30.93
CA ARG A 131 -13.78 -15.81 -31.02
C ARG A 131 -15.03 -15.43 -31.79
N GLN A 132 -15.56 -14.23 -31.57
CA GLN A 132 -16.73 -13.74 -32.31
C GLN A 132 -16.44 -13.64 -33.80
N LEU A 133 -15.29 -13.08 -34.17
CA LEU A 133 -14.87 -12.96 -35.57
C LEU A 133 -14.60 -14.34 -36.21
N ASN A 134 -13.97 -15.25 -35.48
CA ASN A 134 -13.74 -16.62 -35.96
C ASN A 134 -15.04 -17.42 -36.09
N SER A 135 -16.07 -17.10 -35.31
CA SER A 135 -17.35 -17.82 -35.33
C SER A 135 -18.14 -17.67 -36.64
N VAL A 136 -17.84 -16.61 -37.41
CA VAL A 136 -18.49 -16.33 -38.70
C VAL A 136 -17.69 -16.85 -39.89
N ALA A 137 -16.50 -17.44 -39.68
CA ALA A 137 -15.71 -18.06 -40.73
C ALA A 137 -16.38 -19.34 -41.23
N ASN A 138 -16.65 -19.42 -42.53
CA ASN A 138 -17.34 -20.53 -43.19
C ASN A 138 -16.56 -21.10 -44.37
N TYR A 139 -15.75 -20.30 -45.05
CA TYR A 139 -14.97 -20.70 -46.22
C TYR A 139 -13.50 -20.90 -45.87
N LYS A 140 -12.83 -21.79 -46.60
CA LYS A 140 -11.40 -22.09 -46.35
C LYS A 140 -10.48 -20.86 -46.47
N SER A 141 -10.87 -19.86 -47.25
CA SER A 141 -10.14 -18.60 -47.39
C SER A 141 -10.43 -17.58 -46.29
N ASP A 142 -11.41 -17.83 -45.43
CA ASP A 142 -11.82 -16.86 -44.43
C ASP A 142 -10.71 -16.66 -43.40
N PRO A 143 -10.38 -15.40 -43.07
CA PRO A 143 -9.30 -15.09 -42.15
C PRO A 143 -9.68 -15.49 -40.73
N LEU A 144 -8.71 -15.99 -39.97
CA LEU A 144 -8.84 -16.25 -38.55
C LEU A 144 -8.05 -15.22 -37.75
N ARG A 145 -8.66 -14.72 -36.68
CA ARG A 145 -8.00 -13.88 -35.68
C ARG A 145 -7.25 -14.73 -34.68
N GLY A 146 -5.97 -14.41 -34.54
CA GLY A 146 -5.09 -14.97 -33.52
C GLY A 146 -5.58 -14.72 -32.10
N MET A 147 -5.30 -15.68 -31.23
CA MET A 147 -5.66 -15.64 -29.81
C MET A 147 -4.42 -15.74 -28.94
N THR A 148 -4.45 -15.14 -27.77
CA THR A 148 -3.34 -15.18 -26.80
C THR A 148 -3.63 -16.20 -25.69
N ASN A 149 -2.59 -16.80 -25.13
CA ASN A 149 -2.73 -17.63 -23.93
C ASN A 149 -2.78 -16.73 -22.66
N ALA A 150 -2.85 -17.35 -21.48
CA ALA A 150 -2.87 -16.61 -20.20
C ALA A 150 -1.62 -15.74 -19.96
N ALA A 151 -0.51 -16.05 -20.63
CA ALA A 151 0.71 -15.24 -20.59
C ALA A 151 0.73 -14.12 -21.65
N GLY A 152 -0.36 -13.92 -22.40
CA GLY A 152 -0.44 -12.92 -23.47
C GLY A 152 0.24 -13.34 -24.77
N HIS A 153 0.74 -14.57 -24.89
CA HIS A 153 1.48 -15.03 -26.07
C HIS A 153 0.57 -15.74 -27.07
N MET A 154 0.67 -15.34 -28.34
CA MET A 154 0.03 -16.04 -29.45
C MET A 154 0.81 -17.31 -29.81
N PHE A 155 0.11 -18.35 -30.27
CA PHE A 155 0.77 -19.52 -30.82
C PHE A 155 1.58 -19.12 -32.07
N PRO A 156 2.89 -19.42 -32.16
CA PRO A 156 3.73 -18.93 -33.26
C PRO A 156 3.28 -19.35 -34.66
N GLN A 157 2.57 -20.47 -34.77
CA GLN A 157 2.01 -20.98 -36.04
C GLN A 157 0.48 -20.93 -36.00
N PHE A 158 -0.09 -19.87 -35.44
CA PHE A 158 -1.54 -19.70 -35.46
C PHE A 158 -2.03 -19.64 -36.93
N PRO A 159 -3.03 -20.44 -37.31
CA PRO A 159 -3.50 -20.47 -38.70
C PRO A 159 -4.11 -19.12 -39.07
N ASN A 160 -3.72 -18.58 -40.23
CA ASN A 160 -4.23 -17.31 -40.72
C ASN A 160 -5.62 -17.45 -41.37
N THR A 161 -5.97 -18.67 -41.79
CA THR A 161 -7.21 -18.97 -42.47
C THR A 161 -7.86 -20.26 -41.95
N LEU A 162 -9.16 -20.41 -42.18
CA LEU A 162 -9.86 -21.65 -41.87
C LEU A 162 -9.27 -22.86 -42.61
N GLY A 163 -8.82 -22.67 -43.85
CA GLY A 163 -8.16 -23.71 -44.63
C GLY A 163 -6.87 -24.21 -43.97
N GLU A 164 -6.05 -23.31 -43.46
CA GLU A 164 -4.83 -23.64 -42.71
C GLU A 164 -5.14 -24.39 -41.41
N LEU A 165 -6.17 -23.95 -40.67
CA LEU A 165 -6.63 -24.64 -39.46
C LEU A 165 -7.03 -26.09 -39.75
N LEU A 166 -7.84 -26.30 -40.79
CA LEU A 166 -8.31 -27.64 -41.19
C LEU A 166 -7.19 -28.52 -41.75
N ALA A 167 -6.12 -27.90 -42.27
CA ALA A 167 -4.95 -28.59 -42.81
C ALA A 167 -3.87 -28.92 -41.74
N MET A 168 -4.06 -28.48 -40.49
CA MET A 168 -3.11 -28.77 -39.41
C MET A 168 -2.93 -30.28 -39.25
N ASN A 169 -1.68 -30.73 -39.15
CA ASN A 169 -1.40 -32.14 -38.85
C ASN A 169 -1.48 -32.43 -37.33
N GLY A 170 -1.48 -33.71 -36.96
CA GLY A 170 -1.64 -34.11 -35.56
C GLY A 170 -0.56 -33.56 -34.61
N VAL A 171 0.65 -33.31 -35.10
CA VAL A 171 1.75 -32.72 -34.31
C VAL A 171 1.47 -31.24 -34.04
N GLN A 172 1.08 -30.49 -35.08
CA GLN A 172 0.71 -29.07 -34.97
C GLN A 172 -0.49 -28.89 -34.04
N MET A 173 -1.51 -29.75 -34.15
CA MET A 173 -2.68 -29.70 -33.27
C MET A 173 -2.29 -29.96 -31.81
N THR A 174 -1.41 -30.93 -31.54
CA THR A 174 -0.90 -31.19 -30.19
C THR A 174 -0.11 -30.00 -29.65
N ALA A 175 0.75 -29.39 -30.46
CA ALA A 175 1.51 -28.20 -30.06
C ALA A 175 0.58 -27.02 -29.72
N PHE A 176 -0.46 -26.80 -30.54
CA PHE A 176 -1.48 -25.78 -30.28
C PHE A 176 -2.19 -26.04 -28.95
N LEU A 177 -2.71 -27.25 -28.74
CA LEU A 177 -3.44 -27.60 -27.51
C LEU A 177 -2.57 -27.45 -26.26
N ASN A 178 -1.29 -27.80 -26.35
CA ASN A 178 -0.32 -27.60 -25.26
C ASN A 178 -0.07 -26.11 -24.99
N HIS A 179 0.10 -25.29 -26.04
CA HIS A 179 0.34 -23.85 -25.92
C HIS A 179 -0.78 -23.11 -25.17
N TYR A 180 -2.03 -23.54 -25.39
CA TYR A 180 -3.21 -22.95 -24.73
C TYR A 180 -3.70 -23.73 -23.51
N GLY A 181 -3.00 -24.80 -23.09
CA GLY A 181 -3.37 -25.59 -21.90
C GLY A 181 -4.71 -26.34 -22.02
N LEU A 182 -5.12 -26.73 -23.22
CA LEU A 182 -6.46 -27.29 -23.50
C LEU A 182 -6.57 -28.80 -23.30
N GLY A 183 -5.50 -29.45 -22.85
CA GLY A 183 -5.35 -30.90 -22.79
C GLY A 183 -5.32 -31.54 -24.17
N VAL A 184 -4.55 -32.62 -24.34
CA VAL A 184 -4.32 -33.26 -25.64
C VAL A 184 -5.09 -34.58 -25.73
N PRO A 185 -6.18 -34.65 -26.51
CA PRO A 185 -6.86 -35.90 -26.82
C PRO A 185 -6.00 -36.87 -27.63
N VAL A 186 -6.40 -38.15 -27.61
CA VAL A 186 -5.71 -39.22 -28.33
C VAL A 186 -5.93 -39.12 -29.85
N SER A 187 -7.17 -38.87 -30.30
CA SER A 187 -7.51 -38.80 -31.73
C SER A 187 -7.38 -37.39 -32.30
N ASN A 188 -6.98 -37.29 -33.58
CA ASN A 188 -6.84 -36.00 -34.26
C ASN A 188 -8.17 -35.29 -34.50
N GLU A 189 -9.26 -36.03 -34.73
CA GLU A 189 -10.60 -35.46 -34.87
C GLU A 189 -11.04 -34.73 -33.59
N THR A 190 -10.80 -35.32 -32.42
CA THR A 190 -11.11 -34.68 -31.13
C THR A 190 -10.18 -33.51 -30.84
N LYS A 191 -8.92 -33.55 -31.30
CA LYS A 191 -8.01 -32.39 -31.24
C LYS A 191 -8.56 -31.23 -32.06
N LEU A 192 -8.89 -31.45 -33.33
CA LEU A 192 -9.44 -30.43 -34.21
C LEU A 192 -10.73 -29.85 -33.66
N TYR A 193 -11.66 -30.70 -33.20
CA TYR A 193 -12.89 -30.29 -32.55
C TYR A 193 -12.64 -29.38 -31.33
N ARG A 194 -11.68 -29.73 -30.46
CA ARG A 194 -11.31 -28.89 -29.31
C ARG A 194 -10.73 -27.54 -29.74
N ILE A 195 -9.88 -27.54 -30.76
CA ILE A 195 -9.29 -26.31 -31.29
C ILE A 195 -10.38 -25.41 -31.86
N GLN A 196 -11.26 -25.93 -32.71
CA GLN A 196 -12.41 -25.22 -33.30
C GLN A 196 -13.32 -24.63 -32.21
N LYS A 197 -13.66 -25.42 -31.20
CA LYS A 197 -14.45 -24.96 -30.05
C LYS A 197 -13.73 -23.85 -29.27
N PHE A 198 -12.43 -23.98 -29.07
CA PHE A 198 -11.62 -22.97 -28.36
C PHE A 198 -11.57 -21.64 -29.12
N ILE A 199 -11.38 -21.68 -30.44
CA ILE A 199 -11.32 -20.46 -31.26
C ILE A 199 -12.70 -19.86 -31.57
N GLY A 200 -13.79 -20.48 -31.09
CA GLY A 200 -15.15 -19.94 -31.21
C GLY A 200 -15.90 -20.33 -32.49
N MET A 201 -15.39 -21.29 -33.25
CA MET A 201 -16.07 -21.74 -34.48
C MET A 201 -17.35 -22.51 -34.18
N ARG A 202 -18.38 -22.28 -35.01
CA ARG A 202 -19.60 -23.09 -35.01
C ARG A 202 -19.30 -24.45 -35.63
N ILE A 203 -19.59 -25.49 -34.87
CA ILE A 203 -19.43 -26.88 -35.29
C ILE A 203 -20.80 -27.30 -35.80
N SER A 204 -21.01 -27.17 -37.12
CA SER A 204 -22.20 -27.66 -37.82
C SER A 204 -22.07 -29.12 -38.18
#